data_AF-W9E9V9-F1
#
_entry.id   AF-W9E9V9-F1
#
_cell.length_a   1.000
_cell.length_b   1.000
_cell.length_c   1.000
_cell.angle_alpha   90.00
_cell.angle_beta   90.00
_cell.angle_gamma   90.00
#
_symmetry.space_group_name_H-M   'P 1'
#
loop_
_entity.id
_entity.type
_entity.pdbx_description
1 polymer ?
#
loop_
_entity_poly.entity_id
_entity_poly.type
_entity_poly.pdbx_seq_one_letter_code
_entity_poly.pdbx_strand_id
1 'polypeptide(L)'
;MIIRGHHLLCMLGFKGLGYDEEFIKNMDKIVKKLKNDGDVFIKLVDNVDNICEQCPNNFSGVCKNEHHKDSIKEMDDAVLESIHIKPGESMKYSEIMANIKLFMTEDIMNGICRNCNWKEYGYCVDGLKNLR
;
A
#
# COMPACT_ATOMS: atom_id res chain seq x y z
N MET A 1 -6.13 10.46 7.08
CA MET A 1 -5.18 9.39 7.54
C MET A 1 -3.95 9.44 6.66
N ILE A 2 -2.85 8.79 7.05
CA ILE A 2 -1.65 8.62 6.22
C ILE A 2 -1.56 7.18 5.72
N ILE A 3 -1.24 6.99 4.45
CA ILE A 3 -0.99 5.67 3.86
C ILE A 3 0.25 5.75 2.97
N ARG A 4 1.14 4.77 3.08
CA ARG A 4 2.36 4.70 2.28
C ARG A 4 2.14 3.99 0.95
N GLY A 5 2.98 4.32 -0.04
CA GLY A 5 2.82 3.90 -1.44
C GLY A 5 2.51 2.41 -1.60
N HIS A 6 3.37 1.52 -1.10
CA HIS A 6 3.20 0.08 -1.32
C HIS A 6 1.93 -0.49 -0.67
N HIS A 7 1.48 0.07 0.45
CA HIS A 7 0.25 -0.36 1.10
C HIS A 7 -0.99 -0.10 0.24
N LEU A 8 -0.97 0.90 -0.64
CA LEU A 8 -2.05 1.10 -1.62
C LEU A 8 -2.28 -0.16 -2.46
N LEU A 9 -1.19 -0.82 -2.87
CA LEU A 9 -1.25 -2.06 -3.65
C LEU A 9 -1.58 -3.28 -2.77
N CYS A 10 -0.98 -3.38 -1.58
CA CYS A 10 -1.25 -4.48 -0.65
C CYS A 10 -2.72 -4.54 -0.23
N MET A 11 -3.37 -3.39 -0.05
CA MET A 11 -4.79 -3.30 0.30
C MET A 11 -5.72 -3.90 -0.78
N LEU A 12 -5.34 -3.84 -2.07
CA LEU A 12 -6.12 -4.45 -3.16
C LEU A 12 -6.19 -5.97 -3.01
N GLY A 13 -5.08 -6.57 -2.59
CA GLY A 13 -4.91 -8.01 -2.44
C GLY A 13 -5.15 -8.54 -1.02
N PHE A 14 -5.63 -7.72 -0.08
CA PHE A 14 -5.76 -8.15 1.30
C PHE A 14 -6.83 -9.24 1.46
N LYS A 15 -6.42 -10.41 1.98
CA LYS A 15 -7.26 -11.60 2.21
C LYS A 15 -7.32 -12.03 3.68
N GLY A 16 -6.99 -11.13 4.62
CA GLY A 16 -6.89 -11.49 6.04
C GLY A 16 -5.60 -12.22 6.40
N LEU A 17 -4.56 -12.10 5.56
CA LEU A 17 -3.21 -12.60 5.80
C LEU A 17 -2.29 -11.42 6.15
N GLY A 18 -1.30 -11.66 6.99
CA GLY A 18 -0.37 -10.65 7.45
C GLY A 18 0.65 -11.21 8.44
N TYR A 19 1.41 -10.32 9.08
CA TYR A 19 2.52 -10.73 9.96
C TYR A 19 2.04 -11.39 11.27
N ASP A 20 0.98 -10.85 11.87
CA ASP A 20 0.39 -11.31 13.12
C ASP A 20 -1.08 -10.86 13.22
N GLU A 21 -1.77 -11.29 14.27
CA GLU A 21 -3.19 -10.97 14.46
C GLU A 21 -3.47 -9.47 14.62
N GLU A 22 -2.58 -8.72 15.28
CA GLU A 22 -2.79 -7.29 15.55
C GLU A 22 -2.65 -6.49 14.26
N PHE A 23 -1.64 -6.81 13.44
CA PHE A 23 -1.48 -6.28 12.10
C PHE A 23 -2.70 -6.58 11.22
N ILE A 24 -3.15 -7.83 11.20
CA ILE A 24 -4.30 -8.26 10.39
C ILE A 24 -5.57 -7.49 10.81
N LYS A 25 -5.85 -7.40 12.11
CA LYS A 25 -7.01 -6.65 12.64
C LYS A 25 -6.95 -5.17 12.26
N ASN A 26 -5.77 -4.55 12.35
CA ASN A 26 -5.58 -3.15 11.96
C ASN A 26 -5.79 -2.92 10.46
N MET A 27 -5.16 -3.76 9.63
CA MET A 27 -5.28 -3.66 8.17
C MET A 27 -6.73 -3.89 7.71
N ASP A 28 -7.43 -4.88 8.29
CA ASP A 28 -8.85 -5.14 8.01
C ASP A 28 -9.74 -3.93 8.35
N LYS A 29 -9.52 -3.31 9.51
CA LYS A 29 -10.24 -2.09 9.92
C LYS A 29 -10.03 -0.95 8.93
N ILE A 30 -8.79 -0.71 8.49
CA ILE A 30 -8.44 0.36 7.55
C ILE A 30 -9.06 0.08 6.17
N VAL A 31 -8.88 -1.13 5.64
CA VAL A 31 -9.45 -1.53 4.33
C VAL A 31 -10.97 -1.42 4.34
N LYS A 32 -11.66 -1.89 5.39
CA LYS A 32 -13.12 -1.74 5.52
C LYS A 32 -13.55 -0.28 5.56
N LYS A 33 -12.85 0.57 6.32
CA LYS A 33 -13.14 2.00 6.38
C LYS A 33 -13.05 2.65 4.99
N LEU A 34 -11.96 2.40 4.26
CA LEU A 34 -11.73 3.00 2.95
C LEU A 34 -12.67 2.46 1.86
N LYS A 35 -13.08 1.20 1.95
CA LYS A 35 -14.10 0.62 1.05
C LYS A 35 -15.50 1.20 1.27
N ASN A 36 -15.83 1.55 2.52
CA ASN A 36 -17.14 2.10 2.87
C ASN A 36 -17.25 3.60 2.59
N ASP A 37 -16.13 4.32 2.56
CA ASP A 37 -16.08 5.76 2.35
C ASP A 37 -14.89 6.15 1.46
N GLY A 38 -15.17 6.38 0.18
CA GLY A 38 -14.18 6.82 -0.80
C GLY A 38 -13.80 8.29 -0.70
N ASP A 39 -14.54 9.10 0.06
CA ASP A 39 -14.27 10.53 0.24
C ASP A 39 -13.31 10.81 1.41
N VAL A 40 -12.85 9.76 2.09
CA VAL A 40 -11.79 9.87 3.10
C VAL A 40 -10.54 10.45 2.46
N PHE A 41 -10.09 11.58 3.01
CA PHE A 41 -8.80 12.17 2.64
C PHE A 41 -7.64 11.35 3.24
N ILE A 42 -6.73 10.98 2.34
CA ILE A 42 -5.50 10.28 2.65
C ILE A 42 -4.34 11.17 2.26
N LYS A 43 -3.40 11.37 3.19
CA LYS A 43 -2.09 11.92 2.90
C LYS A 43 -1.15 10.78 2.51
N LEU A 44 -0.61 10.85 1.30
CA LEU A 44 0.30 9.83 0.79
C LEU A 44 1.70 10.08 1.34
N VAL A 45 2.35 9.04 1.83
CA VAL A 45 3.68 9.12 2.42
C VAL A 45 4.59 8.00 1.88
N ASP A 46 5.88 8.11 2.15
CA ASP A 46 6.94 7.18 1.74
C ASP A 46 7.67 6.59 2.96
N ASN A 47 7.01 6.61 4.12
CA ASN A 47 7.50 6.12 5.41
C ASN A 47 6.36 5.41 6.17
N VAL A 48 6.59 5.00 7.42
CA VAL A 48 5.57 4.30 8.21
C VAL A 48 4.23 5.06 8.26
N ASP A 49 3.13 4.30 8.19
CA ASP A 49 1.78 4.87 8.06
C ASP A 49 0.81 4.29 9.10
N ASN A 50 -0.49 4.55 8.94
CA ASN A 50 -1.50 4.05 9.87
C ASN A 50 -1.64 2.50 9.88
N ILE A 51 -1.27 1.80 8.80
CA ILE A 51 -1.23 0.34 8.79
C ILE A 51 -0.01 -0.15 9.59
N CYS A 52 1.11 0.57 9.52
CA CYS A 52 2.33 0.26 10.28
C CYS A 52 2.20 0.38 11.81
N GLU A 53 1.12 0.96 12.35
CA GLU A 53 0.92 1.11 13.80
C GLU A 53 1.00 -0.22 14.58
N GLN A 54 0.58 -1.32 13.95
CA GLN A 54 0.62 -2.68 14.51
C GLN A 54 1.59 -3.59 13.74
N CYS A 55 2.56 -3.01 13.03
CA CYS A 55 3.51 -3.79 12.23
C CYS A 55 4.73 -4.18 13.07
N PRO A 56 5.12 -5.48 13.12
CA PRO A 56 6.30 -5.91 13.89
C PRO A 56 7.63 -5.41 13.30
N ASN A 57 7.59 -4.87 12.07
CA ASN A 57 8.73 -4.23 11.42
C ASN A 57 8.81 -2.73 11.70
N ASN A 58 7.80 -2.11 12.31
CA ASN A 58 7.85 -0.72 12.74
C ASN A 58 8.59 -0.63 14.08
N PHE A 59 9.79 -0.04 14.06
CA PHE A 59 10.58 0.20 15.25
C PHE A 59 10.64 1.71 15.54
N SER A 60 9.85 2.17 16.50
CA SER A 60 9.79 3.57 16.93
C SER A 60 9.57 4.57 15.78
N GLY A 61 8.72 4.22 14.81
CA GLY A 61 8.39 5.10 13.68
C GLY A 61 9.28 4.93 12.44
N VAL A 62 10.11 3.89 12.40
CA VAL A 62 10.98 3.57 11.25
C VAL A 62 10.83 2.09 10.91
N CYS A 63 10.66 1.75 9.63
CA CYS A 63 10.64 0.34 9.23
C CYS A 63 12.06 -0.25 9.34
N LYS A 64 12.17 -1.49 9.85
CA LYS A 64 13.45 -2.23 9.81
C LYS A 64 13.99 -2.39 8.38
N ASN A 65 13.10 -2.36 7.40
CA ASN A 65 13.39 -2.53 5.97
C ASN A 65 13.35 -1.20 5.19
N GLU A 66 13.58 -0.05 5.85
CA GLU A 66 13.41 1.29 5.24
C GLU A 66 14.54 1.70 4.28
N HIS A 67 15.80 1.37 4.59
CA HIS A 67 16.96 1.96 3.90
C HIS A 67 17.98 0.91 3.43
N HIS A 68 17.60 0.13 2.43
CA HIS A 68 18.48 -0.78 1.71
C HIS A 68 18.08 -0.87 0.24
N LYS A 69 18.89 -1.53 -0.59
CA LYS A 69 18.55 -1.79 -1.98
C LYS A 69 17.32 -2.71 -2.05
N ASP A 70 16.33 -2.38 -2.87
CA ASP A 70 15.01 -3.03 -2.91
C ASP A 70 14.22 -2.85 -1.59
N SER A 71 14.45 -1.73 -0.90
CA SER A 71 13.74 -1.41 0.37
C SER A 71 12.27 -1.08 0.19
N ILE A 72 11.56 -1.07 1.32
CA ILE A 72 10.17 -0.64 1.36
C ILE A 72 10.02 0.83 0.94
N LYS A 73 10.99 1.69 1.26
CA LYS A 73 10.97 3.08 0.81
C LYS A 73 11.05 3.20 -0.72
N GLU A 74 11.98 2.48 -1.36
CA GLU A 74 12.07 2.45 -2.83
C GLU A 74 10.77 1.93 -3.46
N MET A 75 10.14 0.94 -2.81
CA MET A 75 8.84 0.42 -3.23
C MET A 75 7.73 1.47 -3.13
N ASP A 76 7.66 2.23 -2.04
CA ASP A 76 6.68 3.31 -1.89
C ASP A 76 6.86 4.39 -2.95
N ASP A 77 8.10 4.85 -3.10
CA ASP A 77 8.45 5.90 -4.06
C ASP A 77 8.05 5.46 -5.48
N ALA A 78 8.36 4.22 -5.87
CA ALA A 78 8.01 3.68 -7.17
C ALA A 78 6.50 3.55 -7.39
N VAL A 79 5.72 3.18 -6.36
CA VAL A 79 4.25 3.15 -6.47
C VAL A 79 3.70 4.55 -6.67
N LEU A 80 4.12 5.51 -5.85
CA LEU A 80 3.64 6.89 -5.90
C LEU A 80 4.00 7.57 -7.23
N GLU A 81 5.23 7.38 -7.71
CA GLU A 81 5.68 7.85 -9.02
C GLU A 81 4.83 7.26 -10.16
N SER A 82 4.58 5.95 -10.11
CA SER A 82 3.79 5.24 -11.15
C SER A 82 2.35 5.72 -11.25
N ILE A 83 1.79 6.33 -10.19
CA ILE A 83 0.43 6.87 -10.17
C ILE A 83 0.41 8.40 -10.13
N HIS A 84 1.55 9.03 -10.41
CA HIS A 84 1.75 10.48 -10.50
C HIS A 84 1.36 11.28 -9.25
N ILE A 85 1.68 10.75 -8.07
CA ILE A 85 1.45 11.42 -6.77
C ILE A 85 2.79 11.64 -6.08
N LYS A 86 3.02 12.81 -5.47
CA LYS A 86 4.22 13.05 -4.64
C LYS A 86 3.94 12.76 -3.17
N PRO A 87 4.94 12.27 -2.42
CA PRO A 87 4.85 12.18 -0.96
C PRO A 87 4.47 13.54 -0.34
N GLY A 88 3.55 13.51 0.61
CA GLY A 88 3.02 14.68 1.29
C GLY A 88 1.70 15.20 0.71
N GLU A 89 1.34 14.83 -0.51
CA GLU A 89 0.06 15.19 -1.12
C GLU A 89 -1.11 14.54 -0.38
N SER A 90 -2.25 15.23 -0.35
CA SER A 90 -3.48 14.76 0.29
C SER A 90 -4.64 14.82 -0.70
N MET A 91 -5.33 13.71 -0.88
CA MET A 91 -6.44 13.59 -1.83
C MET A 91 -7.41 12.49 -1.37
N LYS A 92 -8.57 12.38 -2.03
CA LYS A 92 -9.58 11.39 -1.65
C LYS A 92 -9.14 9.98 -2.03
N TYR A 93 -9.53 8.99 -1.23
CA TYR A 93 -9.26 7.59 -1.54
C TYR A 93 -9.79 7.17 -2.91
N SER A 94 -10.97 7.65 -3.29
CA SER A 94 -11.57 7.39 -4.62
C SER A 94 -10.69 7.89 -5.78
N GLU A 95 -10.06 9.06 -5.63
CA GLU A 95 -9.14 9.63 -6.63
C GLU A 95 -7.85 8.81 -6.71
N ILE A 96 -7.33 8.34 -5.57
CA ILE A 96 -6.14 7.46 -5.53
C ILE A 96 -6.44 6.15 -6.27
N MET A 97 -7.61 5.55 -6.01
CA MET A 97 -8.03 4.32 -6.70
C MET A 97 -8.22 4.53 -8.20
N ALA A 98 -8.73 5.70 -8.61
CA ALA A 98 -8.83 6.05 -10.03
C ALA A 98 -7.45 6.16 -10.69
N ASN A 99 -6.47 6.78 -10.04
CA ASN A 99 -5.09 6.84 -10.54
C ASN A 99 -4.46 5.45 -10.63
N ILE A 100 -4.62 4.60 -9.61
CA ILE A 100 -4.15 3.20 -9.67
C ILE A 100 -4.80 2.47 -10.85
N LYS A 101 -6.12 2.57 -11.02
CA LYS A 101 -6.85 1.92 -12.13
C LYS A 101 -6.31 2.37 -13.49
N LEU A 102 -5.98 3.66 -13.63
CA LEU A 102 -5.56 4.27 -14.88
C LEU A 102 -4.08 3.99 -15.23
N PHE A 103 -3.18 4.10 -14.26
CA PHE A 103 -1.73 4.10 -14.53
C PHE A 103 -1.02 2.80 -14.13
N MET A 104 -1.50 2.09 -13.10
CA MET A 104 -0.85 0.87 -12.64
C MET A 104 -1.19 -0.31 -13.57
N THR A 105 -0.16 -0.99 -14.06
CA THR A 105 -0.28 -2.24 -14.84
C THR A 105 0.27 -3.42 -14.06
N GLU A 106 -0.04 -4.64 -14.51
CA GLU A 106 0.52 -5.86 -13.93
C GLU A 106 2.04 -5.89 -14.04
N ASP A 107 2.61 -5.43 -15.17
CA ASP A 107 4.06 -5.39 -15.38
C ASP A 107 4.75 -4.41 -14.44
N ILE A 108 4.18 -3.21 -14.27
CA ILE A 108 4.69 -2.21 -13.32
C ILE A 108 4.63 -2.78 -11.90
N MET A 109 3.47 -3.30 -11.48
CA MET A 109 3.29 -3.91 -10.16
C MET A 109 4.27 -5.07 -9.93
N ASN A 110 4.46 -5.95 -10.92
CA ASN A 110 5.39 -7.08 -10.83
C ASN A 110 6.85 -6.62 -10.71
N GLY A 111 7.22 -5.52 -11.37
CA GLY A 111 8.53 -4.91 -11.27
C GLY A 111 8.79 -4.31 -9.89
N ILE A 112 7.83 -3.55 -9.37
CA ILE A 112 7.88 -2.92 -8.03
C ILE A 112 7.91 -4.00 -6.93
N CYS A 113 7.01 -4.97 -7.01
CA CYS A 113 6.84 -6.03 -6.01
C CYS A 113 7.80 -7.21 -6.19
N ARG A 114 8.84 -7.11 -7.03
CA ARG A 114 9.66 -8.26 -7.47
C ARG A 114 10.23 -9.11 -6.33
N ASN A 115 10.61 -8.47 -5.22
CA ASN A 115 11.18 -9.10 -4.03
C ASN A 115 10.20 -9.14 -2.84
N CYS A 116 8.91 -8.88 -3.08
CA CYS A 116 7.89 -8.90 -2.02
C CYS A 116 7.54 -10.35 -1.66
N ASN A 117 7.62 -10.68 -0.36
CA ASN A 117 7.28 -12.00 0.17
C ASN A 117 5.84 -12.44 -0.15
N TRP A 118 4.92 -11.48 -0.36
CA TRP A 118 3.52 -11.77 -0.63
C TRP A 118 3.20 -11.92 -2.13
N LYS A 119 4.17 -11.68 -3.02
CA LYS A 119 3.97 -11.70 -4.48
C LYS A 119 3.54 -13.07 -4.99
N GLU A 120 4.06 -14.14 -4.41
CA GLU A 120 3.79 -15.52 -4.84
C GLU A 120 2.32 -15.93 -4.74
N TYR A 121 1.54 -15.28 -3.86
CA TYR A 121 0.12 -15.56 -3.71
C TYR A 121 -0.75 -14.98 -4.84
N GLY A 122 -0.24 -14.03 -5.62
CA GLY A 122 -0.97 -13.41 -6.74
C GLY A 122 -2.10 -12.44 -6.34
N TYR A 123 -2.48 -12.36 -5.06
CA TYR A 123 -3.67 -11.61 -4.64
C TYR A 123 -3.62 -10.11 -4.94
N CYS A 124 -2.45 -9.47 -4.90
CA CYS A 124 -2.33 -8.05 -5.22
C CYS A 124 -2.63 -7.79 -6.72
N VAL A 125 -2.18 -8.68 -7.60
CA VAL A 125 -2.44 -8.62 -9.04
C VAL A 125 -3.92 -8.89 -9.32
N ASP A 126 -4.52 -9.88 -8.65
CA ASP A 126 -5.97 -10.13 -8.74
C ASP A 126 -6.78 -8.93 -8.25
N GLY A 127 -6.33 -8.29 -7.17
CA GLY A 127 -6.92 -7.05 -6.65
C GLY A 127 -6.89 -5.93 -7.69
N LEU A 128 -5.76 -5.74 -8.39
CA LEU A 128 -5.64 -4.78 -9.47
C LEU A 128 -6.58 -5.10 -10.64
N LYS A 129 -6.70 -6.37 -11.04
CA LYS A 129 -7.64 -6.81 -12.09
C LYS A 129 -9.09 -6.49 -11.74
N ASN A 130 -9.47 -6.70 -10.48
CA ASN A 130 -10.83 -6.45 -9.99
C ASN A 130 -11.20 -4.96 -9.91
N LEU A 131 -10.22 -4.05 -9.98
CA LEU A 131 -10.51 -2.62 -10.11
C LEU A 131 -11.01 -2.24 -11.51
N ARG A 132 -10.78 -3.08 -12.53
CA ARG A 132 -11.00 -2.73 -13.94
C ARG A 132 -12.41 -3.05 -14.41
#